data_AF-A0A2V6Z3X9-F1
#
_entry.id   AF-A0A2V6Z3X9-F1
#
_cell.length_a   1.000
_cell.length_b   1.000
_cell.length_c   1.000
_cell.angle_alpha   90.00
_cell.angle_beta   90.00
_cell.angle_gamma   90.00
#
_symmetry.space_group_name_H-M   'P 1'
#
loop_
_entity.id
_entity.type
_entity.pdbx_description
1 polymer ?
#
loop_
_entity_poly.entity_id
_entity_poly.type
_entity_poly.pdbx_seq_one_letter_code
_entity_poly.pdbx_strand_id
1 'polypeptide(L)'
;MLAQILGEALGLPAARFDVRHADTAAVESGVGTYGSRGTVTAGNAAHLAAAKLIAEARQRAAERWGVKESEVAYARGALAASGQRITLAELARERRLAAGASFEVPKVTYAGCAVAVTADVDSETGVVALRRVVVGADVGRAVNPALVDGQLVGGVAFGIGNTLHESLVYDADGQLVSSTLMDYALPMAADVPPVDGFYQEVRATTNPLGLRGLGECGNPGLGAAIANAVCDALAPAELPITALPLTPARVFLAVRSPRVRSSTPG
;
A
#
# COMPACT_ATOMS: atom_id res chain seq x y z
N MET A 1 -2.27 9.40 7.26
CA MET A 1 -0.91 8.87 7.50
C MET A 1 0.12 9.97 7.80
N LEU A 2 0.46 10.91 6.89
CA LEU A 2 1.51 11.92 7.15
C LEU A 2 1.25 12.76 8.41
N ALA A 3 0.01 13.19 8.63
CA ALA A 3 -0.41 13.87 9.86
C ALA A 3 -0.16 13.04 11.13
N GLN A 4 -0.29 11.71 11.06
CA GLN A 4 -0.01 10.82 12.20
C GLN A 4 1.49 10.71 12.45
N ILE A 5 2.30 10.60 11.39
CA ILE A 5 3.78 10.59 11.49
C ILE A 5 4.28 11.90 12.11
N LEU A 6 3.80 13.05 11.61
CA LEU A 6 4.14 14.37 12.16
C LEU A 6 3.63 14.53 13.60
N GLY A 7 2.42 14.08 13.87
CA GLY A 7 1.84 14.11 15.21
C GLY A 7 2.64 13.30 16.23
N GLU A 8 3.08 12.10 15.86
CA GLU A 8 3.98 11.29 16.69
C GLU A 8 5.34 11.96 16.86
N ALA A 9 5.97 12.44 15.77
CA ALA A 9 7.29 13.07 15.82
C ALA A 9 7.32 14.34 16.67
N LEU A 10 6.23 15.13 16.65
CA LEU A 10 6.11 16.38 17.40
C LEU A 10 5.36 16.20 18.75
N GLY A 11 4.85 15.01 19.04
CA GLY A 11 3.98 14.73 20.19
C GLY A 11 2.73 15.63 20.23
N LEU A 12 2.14 15.90 19.07
CA LEU A 12 0.92 16.69 18.89
C LEU A 12 -0.20 15.84 18.27
N PRO A 13 -1.49 16.12 18.54
CA PRO A 13 -2.59 15.40 17.91
C PRO A 13 -2.55 15.52 16.38
N ALA A 14 -2.74 14.41 15.67
CA ALA A 14 -2.75 14.39 14.20
C ALA A 14 -3.76 15.38 13.59
N ALA A 15 -4.88 15.66 14.28
CA ALA A 15 -5.89 16.64 13.87
C ALA A 15 -5.38 18.10 13.83
N ARG A 16 -4.19 18.39 14.38
CA ARG A 16 -3.55 19.71 14.29
C ARG A 16 -2.80 19.92 12.97
N PHE A 17 -2.70 18.90 12.12
CA PHE A 17 -1.94 18.95 10.87
C PHE A 17 -2.88 18.97 9.66
N ASP A 18 -2.77 20.03 8.86
CA ASP A 18 -3.30 20.09 7.50
C ASP A 18 -2.23 19.54 6.54
N VAL A 19 -2.61 18.58 5.70
CA VAL A 19 -1.69 17.95 4.73
C VAL A 19 -2.18 18.26 3.33
N ARG A 20 -1.36 19.00 2.59
CA ARG A 20 -1.62 19.37 1.19
C ARG A 20 -0.73 18.55 0.28
N HIS A 21 -1.35 17.89 -0.70
CA HIS A 21 -0.68 17.09 -1.72
C HIS A 21 -0.74 17.82 -3.07
N ALA A 22 0.24 17.53 -3.95
CA ALA A 22 0.15 17.79 -5.39
C ALA A 22 0.00 19.26 -5.85
N ASP A 23 0.39 20.24 -5.03
CA ASP A 23 0.53 21.63 -5.46
C ASP A 23 2.00 21.93 -5.84
N THR A 24 2.30 22.00 -7.13
CA THR A 24 3.66 22.27 -7.62
C THR A 24 4.12 23.70 -7.38
N ALA A 25 3.21 24.63 -7.03
CA ALA A 25 3.59 25.96 -6.57
C ALA A 25 4.00 25.96 -5.08
N ALA A 26 3.56 24.96 -4.30
CA ALA A 26 3.86 24.84 -2.87
C ALA A 26 4.88 23.74 -2.54
N VAL A 27 5.07 22.74 -3.41
CA VAL A 27 5.98 21.60 -3.24
C VAL A 27 7.16 21.76 -4.18
N GLU A 28 8.34 21.97 -3.63
CA GLU A 28 9.59 22.23 -4.38
C GLU A 28 9.92 21.09 -5.36
N SER A 29 9.85 19.84 -4.92
CA SER A 29 10.08 18.68 -5.77
C SER A 29 9.50 17.40 -5.17
N GLY A 30 9.21 16.43 -6.04
CA GLY A 30 8.75 15.10 -5.68
C GLY A 30 8.47 14.27 -6.93
N VAL A 31 8.58 12.95 -6.82
CA VAL A 31 8.32 12.05 -7.97
C VAL A 31 6.91 11.45 -7.93
N GLY A 32 6.06 11.81 -6.98
CA GLY A 32 4.68 11.33 -6.89
C GLY A 32 4.51 9.97 -6.20
N THR A 33 3.30 9.42 -6.32
CA THR A 33 2.83 8.20 -5.64
C THR A 33 2.53 7.11 -6.67
N TYR A 34 3.33 6.04 -6.64
CA TYR A 34 3.18 4.80 -7.40
C TYR A 34 4.10 3.73 -6.77
N GLY A 35 3.97 2.46 -7.14
CA GLY A 35 4.87 1.40 -6.66
C GLY A 35 4.96 1.32 -5.13
N SER A 36 3.84 1.60 -4.46
CA SER A 36 3.70 1.63 -3.00
C SER A 36 4.72 2.52 -2.25
N ARG A 37 5.34 3.50 -2.92
CA ARG A 37 6.49 4.26 -2.37
C ARG A 37 6.13 5.36 -1.38
N GLY A 38 4.89 5.87 -1.43
CA GLY A 38 4.50 7.14 -0.80
C GLY A 38 4.81 7.20 0.69
N THR A 39 4.51 6.13 1.42
CA THR A 39 4.78 6.01 2.86
C THR A 39 6.27 6.02 3.18
N VAL A 40 7.07 5.27 2.42
CA VAL A 40 8.50 5.16 2.63
C VAL A 40 9.17 6.51 2.36
N THR A 41 8.83 7.18 1.27
CA THR A 41 9.50 8.44 0.90
C THR A 41 8.97 9.62 1.69
N ALA A 42 7.68 9.94 1.57
CA ALA A 42 7.11 11.13 2.19
C ALA A 42 7.01 11.00 3.70
N GLY A 43 6.81 9.78 4.23
CA GLY A 43 6.79 9.54 5.67
C GLY A 43 8.14 9.81 6.33
N ASN A 44 9.22 9.26 5.79
CA ASN A 44 10.56 9.52 6.33
C ASN A 44 10.99 10.98 6.12
N ALA A 45 10.67 11.60 4.98
CA ALA A 45 10.90 13.03 4.77
C ALA A 45 10.16 13.90 5.81
N ALA A 46 8.89 13.60 6.11
CA ALA A 46 8.12 14.30 7.12
C ALA A 46 8.72 14.15 8.53
N HIS A 47 9.19 12.94 8.89
CA HIS A 47 9.87 12.69 10.16
C HIS A 47 11.18 13.47 10.28
N LEU A 48 12.00 13.50 9.22
CA LEU A 48 13.23 14.29 9.18
C LEU A 48 12.95 15.80 9.26
N ALA A 49 11.90 16.28 8.59
CA ALA A 49 11.48 17.67 8.67
C ALA A 49 11.03 18.05 10.10
N ALA A 50 10.30 17.17 10.79
CA ALA A 50 9.92 17.36 12.19
C ALA A 50 11.16 17.42 13.12
N ALA A 51 12.15 16.55 12.91
CA ALA A 51 13.39 16.59 13.69
C ALA A 51 14.15 17.92 13.50
N LYS A 52 14.26 18.42 12.26
CA LYS A 52 14.85 19.74 11.97
C LYS A 52 14.07 20.88 12.61
N LEU A 53 12.73 20.83 12.58
CA LEU A 53 11.87 21.82 13.23
C LEU A 53 12.10 21.88 14.75
N ILE A 54 12.27 20.72 15.39
CA ILE A 54 12.59 20.63 16.82
C ILE A 54 13.96 21.22 17.13
N ALA A 55 14.97 20.94 16.31
CA ALA A 55 16.31 21.49 16.48
C ALA A 55 16.31 23.02 16.37
N GLU A 56 15.66 23.58 15.34
CA GLU A 56 15.51 25.03 15.20
C GLU A 56 14.76 25.66 16.39
N ALA A 57 13.69 25.00 16.86
CA ALA A 57 12.95 25.48 18.02
C ALA A 57 13.82 25.47 19.30
N ARG A 58 14.66 24.44 19.49
CA ARG A 58 15.61 24.35 20.61
C ARG A 58 16.63 25.46 20.56
N GLN A 59 17.23 25.70 19.41
CA GLN A 59 18.18 26.80 19.22
C GLN A 59 17.55 28.14 19.60
N ARG A 60 16.35 28.46 19.10
CA ARG A 60 15.64 29.71 19.40
C ARG A 60 15.29 29.85 20.88
N ALA A 61 14.85 28.78 21.53
CA ALA A 61 14.54 28.78 22.96
C ALA A 61 15.81 28.95 23.81
N ALA A 62 16.94 28.34 23.40
CA ALA A 62 18.23 28.49 24.06
C ALA A 62 18.73 29.93 23.99
N GLU A 63 18.69 30.55 22.81
CA GLU A 63 19.02 31.97 22.60
C GLU A 63 18.15 32.88 23.47
N ARG A 64 16.83 32.63 23.52
CA ARG A 64 15.89 33.39 24.34
C ARG A 64 16.21 33.34 25.83
N TRP A 65 16.63 32.17 26.34
CA TRP A 65 16.84 31.94 27.77
C TRP A 65 18.29 32.12 28.21
N GLY A 66 19.22 32.35 27.28
CA GLY A 66 20.65 32.46 27.57
C GLY A 66 21.26 31.17 28.09
N VAL A 67 20.74 30.01 27.66
CA VAL A 67 21.21 28.67 28.05
C VAL A 67 21.81 27.93 26.86
N LYS A 68 22.46 26.78 27.09
CA LYS A 68 22.95 25.94 25.98
C LYS A 68 21.80 25.18 25.33
N GLU A 69 21.85 24.94 24.02
CA GLU A 69 20.83 24.16 23.31
C GLU A 69 20.63 22.75 23.91
N SER A 70 21.71 22.12 24.36
CA SER A 70 21.69 20.81 25.03
C SER A 70 20.90 20.79 26.34
N GLU A 71 20.68 21.96 26.96
CA GLU A 71 19.90 22.11 28.19
C GLU A 71 18.39 22.28 27.90
N VAL A 72 18.01 22.47 26.63
CA VAL A 72 16.62 22.65 26.22
C VAL A 72 15.97 21.30 25.90
N ALA A 73 15.14 20.84 26.84
CA ALA A 73 14.32 19.66 26.63
C ALA A 73 13.16 19.97 25.67
N TYR A 74 12.81 19.00 24.82
CA TYR A 74 11.60 19.05 23.99
C TYR A 74 10.65 17.93 24.41
N ALA A 75 9.38 18.26 24.63
CA ALA A 75 8.35 17.27 24.88
C ALA A 75 6.97 17.78 24.43
N ARG A 76 6.30 17.00 23.58
CA ARG A 76 4.89 17.20 23.18
C ARG A 76 4.58 18.64 22.74
N GLY A 77 5.33 19.13 21.75
CA GLY A 77 5.15 20.47 21.19
C GLY A 77 5.60 21.63 22.09
N ALA A 78 6.35 21.38 23.16
CA ALA A 78 6.89 22.40 24.03
C ALA A 78 8.37 22.18 24.34
N LEU A 79 9.05 23.29 24.60
CA LEU A 79 10.43 23.36 25.05
C LEU A 79 10.46 23.81 26.51
N ALA A 80 11.44 23.31 27.26
CA ALA A 80 11.65 23.70 28.63
C ALA A 80 13.14 23.67 29.02
N ALA A 81 13.58 24.68 29.77
CA ALA A 81 14.89 24.75 30.40
C ALA A 81 14.82 25.71 31.59
N SER A 82 15.56 25.43 32.67
CA SER A 82 15.73 26.35 33.80
C SER A 82 14.42 26.92 34.38
N GLY A 83 13.38 26.08 34.49
CA GLY A 83 12.05 26.49 35.00
C GLY A 83 11.18 27.29 34.01
N GLN A 84 11.70 27.59 32.82
CA GLN A 84 10.98 28.28 31.75
C GLN A 84 10.40 27.27 30.76
N ARG A 85 9.30 27.67 30.09
CA ARG A 85 8.60 26.84 29.10
C ARG A 85 8.09 27.71 27.96
N ILE A 86 8.18 27.20 26.73
CA ILE A 86 7.55 27.80 25.56
C ILE A 86 7.05 26.73 24.61
N THR A 87 5.91 26.96 23.98
CA THR A 87 5.34 26.05 22.96
C THR A 87 5.86 26.37 21.56
N LEU A 88 5.79 25.38 20.66
CA LEU A 88 6.05 25.61 19.23
C LEU A 88 5.14 26.70 18.66
N ALA A 89 3.89 26.80 19.13
CA ALA A 89 2.93 27.80 18.67
C ALA A 89 3.33 29.22 19.10
N GLU A 90 3.83 29.41 20.32
CA GLU A 90 4.33 30.69 20.80
C GLU A 90 5.59 31.11 20.04
N LEU A 91 6.58 30.22 19.87
CA LEU A 91 7.76 30.50 19.06
C LEU A 91 7.41 30.85 17.61
N ALA A 92 6.44 30.15 17.02
CA ALA A 92 6.02 30.39 15.64
C ALA A 92 5.31 31.75 15.44
N ARG A 93 4.67 32.30 16.49
CA ARG A 93 4.07 33.65 16.45
C ARG A 93 5.11 34.75 16.46
N GLU A 94 6.23 34.55 17.15
CA GLU A 94 7.33 35.51 17.20
C GLU A 94 8.07 35.57 15.86
N ARG A 95 8.35 34.40 15.28
CA ARG A 95 8.94 34.28 13.95
C ARG A 95 8.53 32.94 13.36
N ARG A 96 8.13 32.93 12.08
CA ARG A 96 7.77 31.70 11.34
C ARG A 96 8.77 30.58 11.65
N LEU A 97 8.26 29.42 12.01
CA LEU A 97 9.02 28.20 12.28
C LEU A 97 8.65 27.19 11.19
N ALA A 98 9.61 26.82 10.34
CA ALA A 98 9.36 25.97 9.19
C ALA A 98 10.62 25.21 8.80
N ALA A 99 10.48 23.93 8.51
CA ALA A 99 11.58 23.07 8.10
C ALA A 99 11.17 22.18 6.92
N GLY A 100 12.12 21.95 6.02
CA GLY A 100 11.99 21.02 4.90
C GLY A 100 13.02 19.90 4.97
N ALA A 101 12.65 18.73 4.46
CA ALA A 101 13.57 17.62 4.31
C ALA A 101 13.16 16.74 3.12
N SER A 102 14.18 16.12 2.54
CA SER A 102 14.04 15.09 1.50
C SER A 102 14.54 13.77 2.07
N PHE A 103 14.00 12.66 1.56
CA PHE A 103 14.47 11.33 1.89
C PHE A 103 14.75 10.56 0.62
N GLU A 104 16.02 10.21 0.43
CA GLU A 104 16.44 9.30 -0.62
C GLU A 104 16.32 7.86 -0.11
N VAL A 105 15.82 6.96 -0.96
CA VAL A 105 15.64 5.56 -0.60
C VAL A 105 16.95 4.83 -0.91
N PRO A 106 17.78 4.48 0.10
CA PRO A 106 19.09 3.88 -0.16
C PRO A 106 18.97 2.47 -0.76
N LYS A 107 17.87 1.78 -0.42
CA LYS A 107 17.53 0.45 -0.93
C LYS A 107 16.02 0.28 -0.89
N VAL A 108 15.46 -0.33 -1.94
CA VAL A 108 14.03 -0.66 -2.00
C VAL A 108 13.62 -1.53 -0.81
N THR A 109 12.41 -1.29 -0.30
CA THR A 109 11.80 -2.11 0.74
C THR A 109 11.04 -3.25 0.09
N TYR A 110 11.18 -4.46 0.63
CA TYR A 110 10.44 -5.63 0.15
C TYR A 110 9.29 -5.89 1.11
N ALA A 111 8.04 -5.77 0.66
CA ALA A 111 6.90 -6.27 1.41
C ALA A 111 6.62 -7.71 0.99
N GLY A 112 6.53 -8.62 1.95
CA GLY A 112 6.15 -10.01 1.70
C GLY A 112 4.66 -10.17 1.87
N CYS A 113 3.99 -10.81 0.90
CA CYS A 113 2.54 -10.99 0.91
C CYS A 113 2.19 -12.43 0.55
N ALA A 114 1.19 -12.99 1.23
CA ALA A 114 0.72 -14.36 1.07
C ALA A 114 -0.79 -14.35 0.91
N VAL A 115 -1.30 -15.17 -0.01
CA VAL A 115 -2.72 -15.22 -0.36
C VAL A 115 -3.19 -16.65 -0.42
N ALA A 116 -4.34 -16.93 0.16
CA ALA A 116 -5.06 -18.18 0.02
C ALA A 116 -6.49 -17.91 -0.46
N VAL A 117 -6.98 -18.76 -1.35
CA VAL A 117 -8.31 -18.61 -1.96
C VAL A 117 -9.03 -19.95 -1.84
N THR A 118 -10.31 -19.88 -1.53
CA THR A 118 -11.25 -21.00 -1.72
C THR A 118 -12.26 -20.59 -2.77
N ALA A 119 -12.51 -21.49 -3.73
CA ALA A 119 -13.41 -21.23 -4.83
C ALA A 119 -14.12 -22.53 -5.21
N ASP A 120 -15.36 -22.40 -5.66
CA ASP A 120 -16.07 -23.47 -6.34
C ASP A 120 -15.95 -23.25 -7.85
N VAL A 121 -15.81 -24.34 -8.61
CA VAL A 121 -15.76 -24.29 -10.06
C VAL A 121 -16.83 -25.20 -10.64
N ASP A 122 -17.72 -24.63 -11.43
CA ASP A 122 -18.69 -25.39 -12.21
C ASP A 122 -18.02 -25.93 -13.47
N SER A 123 -17.82 -27.24 -13.54
CA SER A 123 -17.18 -27.89 -14.70
C SER A 123 -18.04 -27.85 -15.97
N GLU A 124 -19.35 -27.71 -15.85
CA GLU A 124 -20.26 -27.68 -17.00
C GLU A 124 -20.25 -26.31 -17.68
N THR A 125 -20.17 -25.22 -16.90
CA THR A 125 -20.23 -23.83 -17.38
C THR A 125 -18.90 -23.08 -17.37
N GLY A 126 -17.91 -23.55 -16.60
CA GLY A 126 -16.64 -22.89 -16.35
C GLY A 126 -16.70 -21.72 -15.36
N VAL A 127 -17.85 -21.46 -14.74
CA VAL A 127 -18.00 -20.37 -13.76
C VAL A 127 -17.16 -20.65 -12.52
N VAL A 128 -16.39 -19.66 -12.08
CA VAL A 128 -15.58 -19.68 -10.85
C VAL A 128 -16.26 -18.79 -9.82
N ALA A 129 -16.71 -19.38 -8.71
CA ALA A 129 -17.33 -18.66 -7.60
C ALA A 129 -16.37 -18.60 -6.41
N LEU A 130 -15.81 -17.42 -6.14
CA LEU A 130 -14.93 -17.22 -4.99
C LEU A 130 -15.74 -17.31 -3.68
N ARG A 131 -15.27 -18.11 -2.73
CA ARG A 131 -15.93 -18.30 -1.43
C ARG A 131 -15.29 -17.48 -0.32
N ARG A 132 -13.97 -17.37 -0.35
CA ARG A 132 -13.18 -16.67 0.67
C ARG A 132 -11.80 -16.33 0.14
N VAL A 133 -11.30 -15.15 0.49
CA VAL A 133 -9.91 -14.75 0.26
C VAL A 133 -9.27 -14.45 1.60
N VAL A 134 -8.08 -15.01 1.84
CA VAL A 134 -7.25 -14.68 2.99
C VAL A 134 -5.98 -14.02 2.46
N VAL A 135 -5.64 -12.84 2.97
CA VAL A 135 -4.44 -12.10 2.56
C VAL A 135 -3.63 -11.66 3.77
N GLY A 136 -2.37 -12.08 3.81
CA GLY A 136 -1.37 -11.72 4.80
C GLY A 136 -0.32 -10.79 4.21
N ALA A 137 0.08 -9.75 4.94
CA ALA A 137 1.14 -8.83 4.52
C ALA A 137 2.17 -8.51 5.62
N ASP A 138 3.44 -8.39 5.25
CA ASP A 138 4.47 -7.72 6.06
C ASP A 138 4.54 -6.24 5.70
N VAL A 139 4.04 -5.40 6.61
CA VAL A 139 3.83 -3.96 6.36
C VAL A 139 4.94 -3.08 6.92
N GLY A 140 5.99 -3.68 7.49
CA GLY A 140 6.99 -2.92 8.24
C GLY A 140 6.41 -2.39 9.54
N ARG A 141 6.15 -1.08 9.60
CA ARG A 141 5.45 -0.44 10.72
C ARG A 141 4.08 0.02 10.24
N ALA A 142 3.02 -0.41 10.92
CA ALA A 142 1.65 0.00 10.57
C ALA A 142 1.38 1.41 11.10
N VAL A 143 1.42 2.42 10.22
CA VAL A 143 1.12 3.81 10.64
C VAL A 143 -0.36 4.00 10.96
N ASN A 144 -1.24 3.32 10.22
CA ASN A 144 -2.67 3.38 10.43
C ASN A 144 -3.29 2.01 10.08
N PRO A 145 -3.62 1.17 11.08
CA PRO A 145 -4.22 -0.15 10.88
C PRO A 145 -5.47 -0.13 10.00
N ALA A 146 -6.39 0.83 10.19
CA ALA A 146 -7.60 0.90 9.39
C ALA A 146 -7.34 1.17 7.90
N LEU A 147 -6.30 1.96 7.58
CA LEU A 147 -5.88 2.16 6.19
C LEU A 147 -5.17 0.91 5.63
N VAL A 148 -4.45 0.17 6.47
CA VAL A 148 -3.85 -1.12 6.07
C VAL A 148 -4.95 -2.09 5.65
N ASP A 149 -5.97 -2.27 6.48
CA ASP A 149 -7.10 -3.17 6.20
C ASP A 149 -7.83 -2.75 4.91
N GLY A 150 -8.12 -1.45 4.74
CA GLY A 150 -8.76 -0.94 3.54
C GLY A 150 -7.94 -1.17 2.26
N GLN A 151 -6.61 -1.06 2.33
CA GLN A 151 -5.74 -1.35 1.19
C GLN A 151 -5.68 -2.84 0.84
N LEU A 152 -5.70 -3.73 1.83
CA LEU A 152 -5.75 -5.17 1.59
C LEU A 152 -7.04 -5.56 0.86
N VAL A 153 -8.19 -5.07 1.32
CA VAL A 153 -9.49 -5.33 0.68
C VAL A 153 -9.53 -4.75 -0.74
N GLY A 154 -9.12 -3.48 -0.90
CA GLY A 154 -9.09 -2.83 -2.22
C GLY A 154 -8.15 -3.52 -3.22
N GLY A 155 -6.98 -3.97 -2.76
CA GLY A 155 -6.03 -4.73 -3.57
C GLY A 155 -6.58 -6.10 -3.98
N VAL A 156 -7.33 -6.78 -3.10
CA VAL A 156 -8.02 -8.03 -3.44
C VAL A 156 -9.08 -7.79 -4.51
N ALA A 157 -9.95 -6.79 -4.34
CA ALA A 157 -10.96 -6.46 -5.34
C ALA A 157 -10.32 -6.15 -6.71
N PHE A 158 -9.23 -5.39 -6.72
CA PHE A 158 -8.49 -5.10 -7.95
C PHE A 158 -7.88 -6.36 -8.59
N GLY A 159 -7.32 -7.27 -7.78
CA GLY A 159 -6.79 -8.53 -8.27
C GLY A 159 -7.86 -9.47 -8.83
N ILE A 160 -9.07 -9.48 -8.25
CA ILE A 160 -10.21 -10.27 -8.75
C ILE A 160 -10.55 -9.82 -10.17
N GLY A 161 -10.65 -8.50 -10.38
CA GLY A 161 -10.86 -7.90 -11.69
C GLY A 161 -9.86 -8.39 -12.73
N ASN A 162 -8.58 -8.17 -12.49
CA ASN A 162 -7.49 -8.62 -13.38
C ASN A 162 -7.43 -10.14 -13.62
N THR A 163 -7.97 -10.93 -12.68
CA THR A 163 -7.87 -12.40 -12.74
C THR A 163 -9.07 -13.04 -13.42
N LEU A 164 -10.29 -12.54 -13.20
CA LEU A 164 -11.51 -13.21 -13.65
C LEU A 164 -12.26 -12.44 -14.75
N HIS A 165 -12.02 -11.15 -14.90
CA HIS A 165 -12.91 -10.27 -15.67
C HIS A 165 -12.17 -9.40 -16.69
N GLU A 166 -11.27 -8.54 -16.22
CA GLU A 166 -10.69 -7.44 -16.98
C GLU A 166 -9.76 -7.93 -18.10
N SER A 167 -9.94 -7.39 -19.31
CA SER A 167 -9.07 -7.67 -20.46
C SER A 167 -9.12 -6.54 -21.47
N LEU A 168 -7.97 -6.23 -22.08
CA LEU A 168 -7.90 -5.35 -23.24
C LEU A 168 -7.97 -6.21 -24.50
N VAL A 169 -9.12 -6.19 -25.17
CA VAL A 169 -9.39 -7.02 -26.35
C VAL A 169 -9.29 -6.16 -27.60
N TYR A 170 -8.47 -6.61 -28.54
CA TYR A 170 -8.31 -6.00 -29.85
C TYR A 170 -8.86 -6.93 -30.94
N ASP A 171 -9.54 -6.36 -31.93
CA ASP A 171 -9.96 -7.10 -33.12
C ASP A 171 -8.81 -7.28 -34.14
N ALA A 172 -9.11 -7.90 -35.28
CA ALA A 172 -8.12 -8.20 -36.32
C ALA A 172 -7.53 -6.95 -36.99
N ASP A 173 -8.24 -5.82 -36.94
CA ASP A 173 -7.79 -4.53 -37.48
C ASP A 173 -7.02 -3.70 -36.43
N GLY A 174 -6.87 -4.23 -35.22
CA GLY A 174 -6.18 -3.58 -34.11
C GLY A 174 -7.03 -2.56 -33.35
N GLN A 175 -8.36 -2.59 -33.50
CA GLN A 175 -9.26 -1.73 -32.76
C GLN A 175 -9.54 -2.28 -31.35
N LEU A 176 -9.50 -1.43 -30.33
CA LEU A 176 -9.84 -1.78 -28.95
C LEU A 176 -11.37 -1.92 -28.80
N VAL A 177 -11.85 -3.16 -28.73
CA VAL A 177 -13.29 -3.46 -28.63
C VAL A 177 -13.78 -3.50 -27.18
N SER A 178 -12.87 -3.52 -26.20
CA SER A 178 -13.19 -3.46 -24.76
C SER A 178 -12.98 -2.05 -24.18
N SER A 179 -13.42 -1.01 -24.88
CA SER A 179 -13.13 0.40 -24.54
C SER A 179 -14.17 1.06 -23.63
N THR A 180 -15.25 0.36 -23.29
CA THR A 180 -16.33 0.84 -22.41
C THR A 180 -16.57 -0.13 -21.26
N LEU A 181 -17.23 0.31 -20.19
CA LEU A 181 -17.62 -0.56 -19.07
C LEU A 181 -18.68 -1.61 -19.42
N MET A 182 -19.27 -1.57 -20.62
CA MET A 182 -20.12 -2.67 -21.09
C MET A 182 -19.29 -3.90 -21.47
N ASP A 183 -18.05 -3.68 -21.92
CA ASP A 183 -17.17 -4.72 -22.49
C ASP A 183 -15.94 -4.97 -21.60
N TYR A 184 -15.47 -3.94 -20.89
CA TYR A 184 -14.43 -4.03 -19.87
C TYR A 184 -15.07 -4.32 -18.51
N ALA A 185 -15.22 -5.60 -18.20
CA ALA A 185 -15.91 -6.06 -17.01
C ALA A 185 -15.10 -5.77 -15.74
N LEU A 186 -15.48 -4.70 -15.02
CA LEU A 186 -14.99 -4.44 -13.67
C LEU A 186 -15.71 -5.36 -12.66
N PRO A 187 -15.03 -5.80 -11.59
CA PRO A 187 -15.66 -6.57 -10.53
C PRO A 187 -16.69 -5.72 -9.78
N MET A 188 -17.84 -6.31 -9.51
CA MET A 188 -18.91 -5.74 -8.69
C MET A 188 -18.76 -6.16 -7.23
N ALA A 189 -19.48 -5.50 -6.33
CA ALA A 189 -19.47 -5.86 -4.91
C ALA A 189 -19.84 -7.33 -4.63
N ALA A 190 -20.70 -7.92 -5.47
CA ALA A 190 -21.09 -9.32 -5.38
C ALA A 190 -19.99 -10.30 -5.82
N ASP A 191 -19.01 -9.84 -6.59
CA ASP A 191 -17.87 -10.66 -7.06
C ASP A 191 -16.75 -10.73 -6.00
N VAL A 192 -16.78 -9.82 -5.02
CA VAL A 192 -15.79 -9.78 -3.93
C VAL A 192 -16.29 -10.62 -2.75
N PRO A 193 -15.69 -11.79 -2.46
CA PRO A 193 -16.07 -12.61 -1.32
C PRO A 193 -15.62 -11.96 0.00
N PRO A 194 -15.98 -12.53 1.16
CA PRO A 194 -15.34 -12.17 2.42
C PRO A 194 -13.81 -12.22 2.31
N VAL A 195 -13.16 -11.12 2.71
CA VAL A 195 -11.71 -10.96 2.72
C VAL A 195 -11.21 -10.91 4.16
N ASP A 196 -10.43 -11.91 4.55
CA ASP A 196 -9.71 -11.90 5.82
C ASP A 196 -8.29 -11.37 5.62
N GLY A 197 -8.12 -10.09 5.95
CA GLY A 197 -6.82 -9.44 5.98
C GLY A 197 -6.13 -9.66 7.32
N PHE A 198 -4.83 -9.96 7.29
CA PHE A 198 -3.98 -9.84 8.46
C PHE A 198 -2.61 -9.28 8.06
N TYR A 199 -1.90 -8.72 9.03
CA TYR A 199 -0.56 -8.21 8.79
C TYR A 199 0.36 -8.46 9.97
N GLN A 200 1.66 -8.49 9.67
CA GLN A 200 2.72 -8.50 10.65
C GLN A 200 3.57 -7.23 10.51
N GLU A 201 4.11 -6.77 11.63
CA GLU A 201 4.99 -5.61 11.67
C GLU A 201 6.46 -6.02 11.81
N VAL A 202 7.13 -6.28 10.68
CA VAL A 202 8.58 -6.51 10.64
C VAL A 202 9.29 -5.27 10.12
N ARG A 203 9.68 -4.39 11.04
CA ARG A 203 10.29 -3.09 10.72
C ARG A 203 11.44 -3.22 9.72
N ALA A 204 11.38 -2.41 8.66
CA ALA A 204 12.47 -2.32 7.71
C ALA A 204 13.73 -1.70 8.37
N THR A 205 14.90 -2.26 8.09
CA THR A 205 16.18 -1.71 8.58
C THR A 205 16.75 -0.63 7.67
N THR A 206 16.12 -0.39 6.51
CA THR A 206 16.62 0.50 5.45
C THR A 206 16.09 1.92 5.53
N ASN A 207 15.19 2.22 6.47
CA ASN A 207 14.66 3.58 6.65
C ASN A 207 14.34 3.90 8.12
N PRO A 208 14.46 5.18 8.54
CA PRO A 208 14.32 5.60 9.94
C PRO A 208 13.04 5.14 10.65
N LEU A 209 11.91 5.14 9.95
CA LEU A 209 10.61 4.79 10.52
C LEU A 209 10.28 3.29 10.44
N GLY A 210 11.13 2.47 9.84
CA GLY A 210 10.90 1.04 9.65
C GLY A 210 9.73 0.70 8.72
N LEU A 211 9.38 1.60 7.79
CA LEU A 211 8.22 1.51 6.91
C LEU A 211 8.47 0.60 5.70
N ARG A 212 7.40 0.00 5.18
CA ARG A 212 7.37 -0.66 3.86
C ARG A 212 6.17 -0.15 3.06
N GLY A 213 6.20 -0.37 1.75
CA GLY A 213 5.04 -0.15 0.88
C GLY A 213 4.01 -1.28 1.04
N LEU A 214 2.72 -0.94 1.10
CA LEU A 214 1.62 -1.91 1.22
C LEU A 214 0.60 -1.81 0.08
N GLY A 215 0.46 -0.65 -0.57
CA GLY A 215 -0.72 -0.35 -1.41
C GLY A 215 -1.02 -1.35 -2.52
N GLU A 216 -0.02 -2.12 -2.96
CA GLU A 216 -0.19 -3.14 -3.98
C GLU A 216 -0.40 -4.54 -3.42
N CYS A 217 -0.17 -4.82 -2.14
CA CYS A 217 -0.01 -6.18 -1.61
C CYS A 217 -1.23 -7.11 -1.72
N GLY A 218 -2.44 -6.56 -1.86
CA GLY A 218 -3.64 -7.38 -2.07
C GLY A 218 -3.75 -8.00 -3.48
N ASN A 219 -2.97 -7.53 -4.45
CA ASN A 219 -3.13 -7.88 -5.87
C ASN A 219 -2.13 -8.94 -6.40
N PRO A 220 -0.79 -8.82 -6.23
CA PRO A 220 0.20 -9.64 -6.95
C PRO A 220 0.04 -11.15 -6.83
N GLY A 221 -0.30 -11.64 -5.65
CA GLY A 221 -0.45 -13.08 -5.39
C GLY A 221 -1.81 -13.65 -5.81
N LEU A 222 -2.80 -12.80 -6.08
CA LEU A 222 -4.18 -13.23 -6.15
C LEU A 222 -4.48 -14.03 -7.43
N GLY A 223 -3.95 -13.60 -8.58
CA GLY A 223 -4.13 -14.31 -9.84
C GLY A 223 -3.63 -15.75 -9.78
N ALA A 224 -2.44 -15.96 -9.22
CA ALA A 224 -1.88 -17.28 -9.01
C ALA A 224 -2.69 -18.10 -7.99
N ALA A 225 -3.12 -17.48 -6.88
CA ALA A 225 -3.91 -18.19 -5.86
C ALA A 225 -5.27 -18.66 -6.38
N ILE A 226 -5.97 -17.81 -7.17
CA ILE A 226 -7.22 -18.18 -7.82
C ILE A 226 -6.98 -19.27 -8.87
N ALA A 227 -5.96 -19.12 -9.74
CA ALA A 227 -5.63 -20.15 -10.72
C ALA A 227 -5.32 -21.50 -10.07
N ASN A 228 -4.54 -21.51 -8.98
CA ASN A 228 -4.25 -22.71 -8.22
C ASN A 228 -5.52 -23.33 -7.61
N ALA A 229 -6.43 -22.52 -7.07
CA ALA A 229 -7.71 -23.01 -6.54
C ALA A 229 -8.58 -23.63 -7.66
N VAL A 230 -8.58 -23.05 -8.87
CA VAL A 230 -9.28 -23.62 -10.03
C VAL A 230 -8.63 -24.94 -10.47
N CYS A 231 -7.31 -24.99 -10.55
CA CYS A 231 -6.58 -26.23 -10.86
C CYS A 231 -6.81 -27.32 -9.81
N ASP A 232 -6.86 -26.98 -8.53
CA ASP A 232 -7.13 -27.90 -7.42
C ASP A 232 -8.57 -28.47 -7.50
N ALA A 233 -9.56 -27.59 -7.70
CA ALA A 233 -10.96 -28.00 -7.88
C ALA A 233 -11.16 -28.91 -9.11
N LEU A 234 -10.32 -28.75 -10.13
CA LEU A 234 -10.36 -29.49 -11.38
C LEU A 234 -9.20 -30.51 -11.49
N ALA A 235 -8.54 -30.86 -10.38
CA ALA A 235 -7.30 -31.65 -10.35
C ALA A 235 -7.32 -32.94 -11.21
N PRO A 236 -8.43 -33.70 -11.34
CA PRO A 236 -8.49 -34.84 -12.25
C PRO A 236 -8.22 -34.52 -13.74
N ALA A 237 -8.25 -33.25 -14.13
CA ALA A 237 -8.11 -32.78 -15.51
C ALA A 237 -6.71 -32.21 -15.84
N GLU A 238 -5.80 -32.06 -14.86
CA GLU A 238 -4.42 -31.53 -15.05
C GLU A 238 -4.35 -30.29 -15.96
N LEU A 239 -5.12 -29.24 -15.62
CA LEU A 239 -5.29 -28.07 -16.48
C LEU A 239 -4.07 -27.13 -16.45
N PRO A 240 -3.40 -26.87 -17.60
CA PRO A 240 -2.36 -25.86 -17.66
C PRO A 240 -3.00 -24.48 -17.81
N ILE A 241 -3.35 -23.84 -16.70
CA ILE A 241 -3.75 -22.42 -16.72
C ILE A 241 -2.50 -21.56 -16.95
N THR A 242 -2.37 -21.00 -18.15
CA THR A 242 -1.21 -20.19 -18.56
C THR A 242 -1.56 -18.75 -18.93
N ALA A 243 -2.85 -18.39 -18.91
CA ALA A 243 -3.33 -17.07 -19.29
C ALA A 243 -4.47 -16.59 -18.38
N LEU A 244 -4.47 -15.28 -18.12
CA LEU A 244 -5.56 -14.55 -17.47
C LEU A 244 -6.25 -13.62 -18.49
N PRO A 245 -7.49 -13.19 -18.25
CA PRO A 245 -8.37 -13.63 -17.17
C PRO A 245 -8.92 -15.06 -17.36
N LEU A 246 -9.38 -15.68 -16.28
CA LEU A 246 -10.06 -16.98 -16.21
C LEU A 246 -11.57 -16.79 -16.43
N THR A 247 -11.93 -16.30 -17.62
CA THR A 247 -13.35 -16.17 -17.97
C THR A 247 -14.03 -17.54 -17.99
N PRO A 248 -15.36 -17.62 -17.76
CA PRO A 248 -16.07 -18.89 -17.80
C PRO A 248 -15.83 -19.67 -19.10
N ALA A 249 -15.81 -18.97 -20.25
CA ALA A 249 -15.51 -19.58 -21.54
C ALA A 249 -14.11 -20.21 -21.60
N ARG A 250 -13.08 -19.56 -21.04
CA ARG A 250 -11.72 -20.11 -21.02
C ARG A 250 -11.61 -21.32 -20.11
N VAL A 251 -12.20 -21.27 -18.92
CA VAL A 251 -12.23 -22.41 -17.99
C VAL A 251 -13.01 -23.58 -18.60
N PHE A 252 -14.18 -23.33 -19.18
CA PHE A 252 -15.02 -24.30 -19.88
C PHE A 252 -14.26 -25.02 -21.00
N LEU A 253 -13.52 -24.27 -21.83
CA LEU A 253 -12.73 -24.82 -22.93
C LEU A 253 -11.52 -25.61 -22.41
N ALA A 254 -10.87 -25.14 -21.34
CA ALA A 254 -9.76 -25.84 -20.72
C ALA A 254 -10.20 -27.22 -20.20
N VAL A 255 -11.35 -27.29 -19.50
CA VAL A 255 -11.94 -28.54 -18.99
C VAL A 255 -12.24 -29.56 -20.11
N ARG A 256 -12.64 -29.09 -21.30
CA ARG A 256 -13.01 -29.97 -22.43
C ARG A 256 -11.88 -30.24 -23.42
N SER A 257 -10.74 -29.57 -23.29
CA SER A 257 -9.63 -29.72 -24.23
C SER A 257 -9.04 -31.14 -24.16
N PRO A 258 -8.69 -31.76 -25.31
CA PRO A 258 -8.07 -33.08 -25.31
C PRO A 258 -6.76 -33.05 -24.52
N ARG A 259 -6.57 -34.04 -23.64
CA ARG A 259 -5.36 -34.14 -22.80
C ARG A 259 -4.11 -34.17 -23.67
N VAL A 260 -3.19 -33.23 -23.46
CA VAL A 260 -1.80 -33.38 -23.93
C VAL A 260 -1.18 -34.43 -23.02
N ARG A 261 -1.05 -35.69 -23.49
CA ARG A 261 -0.29 -36.70 -22.75
C ARG A 261 1.14 -36.19 -22.63
N SER A 262 1.58 -35.85 -21.41
CA SER A 262 3.00 -35.66 -21.15
C SER A 262 3.69 -37.01 -21.33
N SER A 263 4.42 -37.16 -22.43
CA SER A 263 5.35 -38.27 -22.59
C SER A 263 6.47 -38.08 -21.58
N THR A 264 6.45 -38.82 -20.48
CA THR A 264 7.58 -38.90 -19.57
C THR A 264 8.76 -39.49 -20.36
N PRO A 265 9.94 -38.84 -20.43
CA PRO A 265 11.13 -39.50 -20.94
C PRO A 265 11.51 -40.61 -19.96
N GLY A 266 11.62 -41.84 -20.48
CA GLY A 266 12.08 -43.01 -19.72
C GLY A 266 13.59 -43.03 -19.47
#